data_AF-A0AAU0QLG5-F1
#
_entry.id   AF-A0AAU0QLG5-F1
#
_cell.length_a   1.000
_cell.length_b   1.000
_cell.length_c   1.000
_cell.angle_alpha   90.00
_cell.angle_beta   90.00
_cell.angle_gamma   90.00
#
_symmetry.space_group_name_H-M   'P 1'
#
loop_
_entity.id
_entity.type
_entity.pdbx_description
1 polymer ?
#
loop_
_entity_poly.entity_id
_entity_poly.type
_entity_poly.pdbx_seq_one_letter_code
_entity_poly.pdbx_strand_id
1 'polypeptide(L)'
;SNLASIHKDSGNIPEAIQSYRTALKLKPDFPDAYCNLAHCLQIVCDWTDYESRMKKLVSIVADQLEKNRLPSVHPHHSMLYPLSHEFRKAIAARHANLCLEKIHVLHKHPYKFNLEMKGRLKVGYVSSDFGNHPTSHLMQSVPGLHERGKVEIFCYALSPDDGTTFRSKIAREAEHFIDLSQISCNGKAADRIYADGIHVLVNMNGYTKGARNEIFALRPAPVQVMWLGYPGTSGASFMDYLITDIVTSPMELSNQY
;
A
#
# COMPACT_ATOMS: atom_id res chain seq x y z
N SER A 1 23.25 8.02 -0.31
CA SER A 1 21.94 7.39 -0.03
C SER A 1 21.05 7.43 -1.27
N ASN A 2 20.64 8.60 -1.77
CA ASN A 2 19.72 8.70 -2.92
C ASN A 2 20.20 7.95 -4.18
N LEU A 3 21.49 8.04 -4.55
CA LEU A 3 22.06 7.25 -5.66
C LEU A 3 21.90 5.74 -5.47
N ALA A 4 22.06 5.25 -4.23
CA ALA A 4 21.89 3.85 -3.90
C ALA A 4 20.43 3.38 -4.06
N SER A 5 19.46 4.24 -3.74
CA SER A 5 18.05 3.97 -3.99
C SER A 5 17.76 3.78 -5.48
N ILE A 6 18.33 4.62 -6.35
CA ILE A 6 18.17 4.49 -7.81
C ILE A 6 18.77 3.18 -8.33
N HIS A 7 19.96 2.81 -7.84
CA HIS A 7 20.57 1.52 -8.17
C HIS A 7 19.67 0.35 -7.75
N LYS A 8 19.13 0.40 -6.51
CA LYS A 8 18.21 -0.62 -6.00
C LYS A 8 16.95 -0.74 -6.88
N ASP A 9 16.33 0.39 -7.22
CA ASP A 9 15.10 0.42 -8.03
C ASP A 9 15.32 -0.08 -9.47
N SER A 10 16.57 -0.02 -9.94
CA SER A 10 17.01 -0.53 -11.24
C SER A 10 17.46 -1.99 -11.21
N GLY A 11 17.45 -2.65 -10.04
CA GLY A 11 17.94 -4.02 -9.85
C GLY A 11 19.46 -4.18 -9.69
N ASN A 12 20.21 -3.07 -9.68
CA ASN A 12 21.67 -3.04 -9.53
C ASN A 12 22.04 -3.12 -8.03
N ILE A 13 21.74 -4.27 -7.41
CA ILE A 13 21.88 -4.45 -5.95
C ILE A 13 23.34 -4.32 -5.46
N PRO A 14 24.37 -4.86 -6.16
CA PRO A 14 25.76 -4.69 -5.73
C PRO A 14 26.19 -3.22 -5.62
N GLU A 15 25.83 -2.40 -6.62
CA GLU A 15 26.12 -0.97 -6.67
C GLU A 15 25.36 -0.19 -5.58
N ALA A 16 24.11 -0.60 -5.30
CA ALA A 16 23.33 -0.05 -4.20
C ALA A 16 24.01 -0.32 -2.84
N ILE A 17 24.46 -1.57 -2.60
CA ILE A 17 25.18 -1.95 -1.37
C ILE A 17 26.43 -1.10 -1.20
N GLN A 18 27.25 -0.97 -2.24
CA GLN A 18 28.47 -0.17 -2.19
C GLN A 18 28.17 1.29 -1.87
N SER A 19 27.16 1.86 -2.53
CA SER A 19 26.75 3.26 -2.34
C SER A 19 26.18 3.51 -0.93
N TYR A 20 25.43 2.58 -0.36
CA TYR A 20 24.95 2.68 1.02
C TYR A 20 26.10 2.53 2.04
N ARG A 21 27.05 1.61 1.82
CA ARG A 21 28.24 1.47 2.65
C ARG A 21 29.06 2.76 2.66
N THR A 22 29.24 3.41 1.51
CA THR A 22 29.89 4.73 1.42
C THR A 22 29.12 5.79 2.19
N ALA A 23 27.78 5.83 2.08
CA ALA A 23 26.96 6.77 2.85
C ALA A 23 27.12 6.59 4.36
N LEU A 24 27.17 5.34 4.85
CA LEU A 24 27.35 5.03 6.27
C LEU A 24 28.78 5.27 6.76
N LYS A 25 29.80 5.17 5.89
CA LYS A 25 31.17 5.61 6.22
C LYS A 25 31.23 7.12 6.44
N LEU A 26 30.53 7.91 5.61
CA LEU A 26 30.50 9.37 5.72
C LEU A 26 29.62 9.85 6.87
N LYS A 27 28.50 9.17 7.14
CA LYS A 27 27.58 9.46 8.22
C LYS A 27 27.14 8.15 8.91
N PRO A 28 27.83 7.73 9.99
CA PRO A 28 27.54 6.45 10.66
C PRO A 28 26.14 6.37 11.29
N ASP A 29 25.62 7.50 11.80
CA ASP A 29 24.26 7.63 12.30
C ASP A 29 23.31 8.08 11.17
N PHE A 30 22.93 7.13 10.31
CA PHE A 30 22.03 7.38 9.19
C PHE A 30 21.00 6.25 9.04
N PRO A 31 19.86 6.33 9.77
CA PRO A 31 18.82 5.30 9.79
C PRO A 31 18.32 4.86 8.41
N ASP A 32 18.02 5.79 7.50
CA ASP A 32 17.49 5.46 6.16
C ASP A 32 18.49 4.64 5.35
N ALA A 33 19.75 5.06 5.33
CA ALA A 33 20.81 4.34 4.62
C ALA A 33 21.07 2.97 5.25
N TYR A 34 20.99 2.85 6.58
CA TYR A 34 21.17 1.59 7.29
C TYR A 34 20.04 0.59 7.00
N CYS A 35 18.78 1.01 7.11
CA CYS A 35 17.62 0.17 6.84
C CYS A 35 17.55 -0.26 5.37
N ASN A 36 17.86 0.63 4.43
CA ASN A 36 17.90 0.28 3.02
C ASN A 36 19.06 -0.66 2.67
N LEU A 37 20.23 -0.47 3.28
CA LEU A 37 21.34 -1.43 3.15
C LEU A 37 20.93 -2.80 3.69
N ALA A 38 20.33 -2.85 4.89
CA ALA A 38 19.90 -4.11 5.50
C ALA A 38 18.94 -4.88 4.58
N HIS A 39 18.04 -4.17 3.89
CA HIS A 39 17.15 -4.77 2.91
C HIS A 39 17.89 -5.24 1.65
N CYS A 40 18.87 -4.50 1.13
CA CYS A 40 19.70 -4.97 0.02
C CYS A 40 20.48 -6.25 0.39
N LEU A 41 21.02 -6.33 1.60
CA LEU A 41 21.69 -7.54 2.10
C LEU A 41 20.71 -8.71 2.24
N GLN A 42 19.47 -8.46 2.68
CA GLN A 42 18.40 -9.45 2.72
C GLN A 42 18.08 -10.01 1.31
N ILE A 43 18.04 -9.16 0.28
CA ILE A 43 17.76 -9.57 -1.11
C ILE A 43 18.80 -10.57 -1.63
N VAL A 44 20.08 -10.36 -1.31
CA VAL A 44 21.18 -11.20 -1.81
C VAL A 44 21.62 -12.29 -0.82
N CYS A 45 20.85 -12.49 0.26
CA CYS A 45 21.16 -13.44 1.32
C CYS A 45 22.55 -13.23 1.97
N ASP A 46 23.02 -11.99 2.06
CA ASP A 46 24.22 -11.67 2.84
C ASP A 46 23.86 -11.58 4.33
N TRP A 47 24.16 -12.66 5.06
CA TRP A 47 23.86 -12.80 6.48
C TRP A 47 25.03 -12.46 7.41
N THR A 48 26.07 -11.79 6.90
CA THR A 48 27.17 -11.29 7.72
C THR A 48 26.61 -10.42 8.86
N ASP A 49 26.98 -10.67 10.12
CA ASP A 49 26.51 -9.95 11.31
C ASP A 49 24.97 -9.88 11.48
N TYR A 50 24.22 -10.88 10.97
CA TYR A 50 22.76 -10.87 10.94
C TYR A 50 22.11 -10.52 12.29
N GLU A 51 22.49 -11.20 13.36
CA GLU A 51 21.95 -10.98 14.72
C GLU A 51 22.15 -9.53 15.21
N SER A 52 23.36 -9.00 15.00
CA SER A 52 23.68 -7.61 15.36
C SER A 52 22.85 -6.62 14.52
N ARG A 53 22.71 -6.90 13.22
CA ARG A 53 21.92 -6.08 12.31
C ARG A 53 20.44 -6.07 12.68
N MET A 54 19.86 -7.21 13.05
CA MET A 54 18.48 -7.30 13.48
C MET A 54 18.24 -6.50 14.76
N LYS A 55 19.09 -6.66 15.78
CA LYS A 55 19.01 -5.86 17.03
C LYS A 55 19.08 -4.36 16.75
N LYS A 56 19.98 -3.94 15.86
CA LYS A 56 20.13 -2.53 15.48
C LYS A 56 18.91 -2.00 14.72
N LEU A 57 18.30 -2.78 13.82
CA LEU A 57 17.06 -2.39 13.14
C LEU A 57 15.91 -2.16 14.13
N VAL A 58 15.73 -3.08 15.08
CA VAL A 58 14.70 -2.96 16.13
C VAL A 58 14.94 -1.69 16.97
N SER A 59 16.18 -1.43 17.37
CA SER A 59 16.54 -0.23 18.13
C SER A 59 16.30 1.07 17.35
N ILE A 60 16.64 1.11 16.05
CA ILE A 60 16.37 2.27 15.19
C ILE A 60 14.87 2.55 15.11
N VAL A 61 14.05 1.51 14.89
CA VAL A 61 12.59 1.67 14.81
C VAL A 61 12.02 2.18 16.12
N ALA A 62 12.45 1.61 17.26
CA ALA A 62 12.00 2.04 18.58
C ALA A 62 12.31 3.54 18.82
N ASP A 63 13.55 3.96 18.56
CA ASP A 63 14.00 5.35 18.70
C ASP A 63 13.20 6.32 17.81
N GLN A 64 12.95 5.94 16.55
CA GLN A 64 12.20 6.78 15.62
C GLN A 64 10.74 6.91 16.00
N LEU A 65 10.10 5.83 16.46
CA LEU A 65 8.72 5.84 16.92
C LEU A 65 8.55 6.69 18.18
N GLU A 66 9.45 6.56 19.16
CA GLU A 66 9.47 7.38 20.37
C GLU A 66 9.63 8.86 20.06
N LYS A 67 10.51 9.20 19.10
CA LYS A 67 10.74 10.58 18.64
C LYS A 67 9.68 11.08 17.65
N ASN A 68 8.59 10.36 17.46
CA ASN A 68 7.51 10.73 16.55
C ASN A 68 7.98 11.00 15.10
N ARG A 69 9.02 10.30 14.64
CA ARG A 69 9.58 10.39 13.29
C ARG A 69 9.02 9.27 12.41
N LEU A 70 9.02 9.50 11.09
CA LEU A 70 8.71 8.44 10.12
C LEU A 70 9.78 7.34 10.21
N PRO A 71 9.40 6.07 10.47
CA PRO A 71 10.38 5.00 10.55
C PRO A 71 11.06 4.73 9.21
N SER A 72 12.37 4.46 9.25
CA SER A 72 13.17 4.12 8.07
C SER A 72 12.88 2.72 7.53
N VAL A 73 12.25 1.85 8.34
CA VAL A 73 11.74 0.56 7.87
C VAL A 73 10.40 0.79 7.18
N HIS A 74 10.34 0.48 5.89
CA HIS A 74 9.10 0.55 5.11
C HIS A 74 8.09 -0.51 5.60
N PRO A 75 6.76 -0.25 5.61
CA PRO A 75 5.76 -1.18 6.13
C PRO A 75 5.83 -2.57 5.49
N HIS A 76 5.99 -2.64 4.17
CA HIS A 76 6.16 -3.91 3.43
C HIS A 76 7.37 -4.75 3.88
N HIS A 77 8.43 -4.12 4.40
CA HIS A 77 9.61 -4.85 4.88
C HIS A 77 9.53 -5.22 6.36
N SER A 78 8.59 -4.63 7.11
CA SER A 78 8.50 -4.84 8.56
C SER A 78 8.21 -6.30 8.96
N MET A 79 7.59 -7.08 8.07
CA MET A 79 7.36 -8.52 8.25
C MET A 79 8.65 -9.36 8.20
N LEU A 80 9.73 -8.84 7.61
CA LEU A 80 10.99 -9.56 7.41
C LEU A 80 11.92 -9.49 8.63
N TYR A 81 11.61 -8.63 9.60
CA TYR A 81 12.47 -8.33 10.75
C TYR A 81 11.79 -8.75 12.06
N PRO A 82 12.56 -9.05 13.12
CA PRO A 82 12.03 -9.48 14.43
C PRO A 82 11.47 -8.29 15.23
N LEU A 83 10.58 -7.52 14.62
CA LEU A 83 9.81 -6.44 15.23
C LEU A 83 8.60 -7.04 15.99
N SER A 84 8.16 -6.35 17.04
CA SER A 84 6.88 -6.66 17.68
C SER A 84 5.71 -6.36 16.73
N HIS A 85 4.56 -6.99 16.94
CA HIS A 85 3.33 -6.67 16.20
C HIS A 85 2.95 -5.18 16.35
N GLU A 86 3.13 -4.63 17.55
CA GLU A 86 2.90 -3.21 17.82
C GLU A 86 3.80 -2.30 16.96
N PHE A 87 5.09 -2.61 16.83
CA PHE A 87 5.98 -1.84 15.95
C PHE A 87 5.58 -1.94 14.48
N ARG A 88 5.17 -3.11 13.99
CA ARG A 88 4.70 -3.26 12.60
C ARG A 88 3.47 -2.38 12.34
N LYS A 89 2.49 -2.42 13.24
CA LYS A 89 1.29 -1.58 13.18
C LYS A 89 1.62 -0.09 13.27
N ALA A 90 2.52 0.30 14.18
CA ALA A 90 2.94 1.70 14.34
C ALA A 90 3.69 2.22 13.09
N ILE A 91 4.55 1.42 12.47
CA ILE A 91 5.22 1.76 11.20
C ILE A 91 4.17 2.05 10.11
N ALA A 92 3.18 1.17 9.96
CA ALA A 92 2.09 1.34 9.00
C ALA A 92 1.27 2.61 9.29
N ALA A 93 0.90 2.86 10.56
CA ALA A 93 0.16 4.04 10.98
C ALA A 93 0.90 5.36 10.68
N ARG A 94 2.23 5.38 10.83
CA ARG A 94 3.03 6.57 10.46
C ARG A 94 3.00 6.86 8.97
N HIS A 95 3.02 5.82 8.12
CA HIS A 95 2.89 5.99 6.68
C HIS A 95 1.48 6.44 6.28
N ALA A 96 0.45 5.95 6.97
CA ALA A 96 -0.93 6.43 6.79
C ALA A 96 -1.08 7.91 7.15
N ASN A 97 -0.49 8.35 8.26
CA ASN A 97 -0.55 9.74 8.71
C ASN A 97 0.13 10.69 7.70
N LEU A 98 1.20 10.26 7.04
CA LEU A 98 1.82 11.03 5.96
C LEU A 98 0.84 11.27 4.80
N CYS A 99 -0.03 10.29 4.49
CA CYS A 99 -1.10 10.50 3.50
C CYS A 99 -2.11 11.55 3.96
N LEU A 100 -2.49 11.55 5.26
CA LEU A 100 -3.38 12.56 5.84
C LEU A 100 -2.78 13.98 5.76
N GLU A 101 -1.50 14.13 6.09
CA GLU A 101 -0.78 15.41 5.97
C GLU A 101 -0.77 15.92 4.53
N LYS A 102 -0.48 15.04 3.56
CA LYS A 102 -0.47 15.36 2.13
C LYS A 102 -1.83 15.79 1.60
N ILE A 103 -2.94 15.23 2.08
CA ILE A 103 -4.27 15.62 1.60
C ILE A 103 -4.80 16.88 2.28
N HIS A 104 -4.26 17.24 3.45
CA HIS A 104 -4.71 18.43 4.18
C HIS A 104 -4.53 19.72 3.36
N VAL A 105 -3.47 19.80 2.55
CA VAL A 105 -3.19 20.92 1.64
C VAL A 105 -4.25 21.08 0.54
N LEU A 106 -5.09 20.07 0.31
CA LEU A 106 -6.18 20.14 -0.68
C LEU A 106 -7.43 20.83 -0.13
N HIS A 107 -7.51 21.06 1.20
CA HIS A 107 -8.66 21.69 1.88
C HIS A 107 -10.02 21.10 1.47
N LYS A 108 -10.08 19.79 1.24
CA LYS A 108 -11.30 19.08 0.85
C LYS A 108 -12.26 18.96 2.01
N HIS A 109 -13.54 19.28 1.77
CA HIS A 109 -14.59 18.97 2.72
C HIS A 109 -14.87 17.45 2.73
N PRO A 110 -15.23 16.88 3.88
CA PRO A 110 -15.68 15.49 3.94
C PRO A 110 -16.83 15.24 2.97
N TYR A 111 -16.75 14.13 2.23
CA TYR A 111 -17.82 13.67 1.36
C TYR A 111 -19.07 13.29 2.17
N LYS A 112 -20.25 13.51 1.60
CA LYS A 112 -21.54 13.18 2.23
C LYS A 112 -22.14 11.94 1.57
N PHE A 113 -22.53 10.97 2.38
CA PHE A 113 -23.08 9.71 1.89
C PHE A 113 -24.55 9.59 2.24
N ASN A 114 -25.36 9.10 1.30
CA ASN A 114 -26.67 8.58 1.62
C ASN A 114 -26.52 7.09 1.96
N LEU A 115 -26.87 6.72 3.19
CA LEU A 115 -26.78 5.33 3.66
C LEU A 115 -27.98 4.48 3.20
N GLU A 116 -29.01 5.09 2.62
CA GLU A 116 -30.12 4.36 2.03
C GLU A 116 -29.67 3.71 0.71
N MET A 117 -29.49 2.39 0.73
CA MET A 117 -29.16 1.63 -0.48
C MET A 117 -30.36 1.53 -1.41
N LYS A 118 -30.27 2.20 -2.57
CA LYS A 118 -31.23 2.04 -3.68
C LYS A 118 -30.53 1.34 -4.84
N GLY A 119 -31.07 0.21 -5.27
CA GLY A 119 -30.51 -0.58 -6.37
C GLY A 119 -29.35 -1.47 -5.93
N ARG A 120 -28.33 -1.57 -6.79
CA ARG A 120 -27.21 -2.50 -6.62
C ARG A 120 -26.11 -1.96 -5.71
N LEU A 121 -25.41 -2.87 -5.04
CA LEU A 121 -24.20 -2.54 -4.30
C LEU A 121 -23.07 -2.20 -5.30
N LYS A 122 -22.72 -0.92 -5.40
CA LYS A 122 -21.52 -0.46 -6.11
C LYS A 122 -20.22 -0.75 -5.34
N VAL A 123 -19.35 -1.56 -5.92
CA VAL A 123 -18.02 -1.92 -5.38
C VAL A 123 -16.94 -1.41 -6.32
N GLY A 124 -15.95 -0.70 -5.78
CA GLY A 124 -14.81 -0.19 -6.51
C GLY A 124 -13.52 -0.88 -6.13
N TYR A 125 -12.85 -1.55 -7.06
CA TYR A 125 -11.50 -2.10 -6.86
C TYR A 125 -10.45 -1.10 -7.33
N VAL A 126 -9.57 -0.65 -6.44
CA VAL A 126 -8.48 0.29 -6.78
C VAL A 126 -7.16 -0.46 -6.77
N SER A 127 -6.44 -0.42 -7.89
CA SER A 127 -5.17 -1.12 -8.03
C SER A 127 -4.23 -0.47 -9.05
N SER A 128 -2.93 -0.40 -8.74
CA SER A 128 -1.88 -0.15 -9.75
C SER A 128 -1.53 -1.38 -10.59
N ASP A 129 -2.17 -2.50 -10.33
CA ASP A 129 -1.69 -3.81 -10.76
C ASP A 129 -2.64 -4.50 -11.73
N PHE A 130 -3.59 -3.76 -12.32
CA PHE A 130 -4.40 -4.25 -13.43
C PHE A 130 -3.55 -4.31 -14.70
N GLY A 131 -2.89 -5.46 -14.91
CA GLY A 131 -1.88 -5.69 -15.94
C GLY A 131 -1.15 -7.02 -15.70
N ASN A 132 0.06 -7.19 -16.22
CA ASN A 132 0.89 -8.36 -15.92
C ASN A 132 1.54 -8.24 -14.53
N HIS A 133 0.74 -8.45 -13.50
CA HIS A 133 1.15 -8.41 -12.09
C HIS A 133 0.47 -9.55 -11.31
N PRO A 134 1.10 -10.09 -10.24
CA PRO A 134 0.53 -11.15 -9.41
C PRO A 134 -0.92 -10.89 -8.96
N THR A 135 -1.25 -9.63 -8.64
CA THR A 135 -2.63 -9.21 -8.32
C THR A 135 -3.62 -9.66 -9.40
N SER A 136 -3.38 -9.31 -10.67
CA SER A 136 -4.23 -9.74 -11.79
C SER A 136 -4.18 -11.24 -12.02
N HIS A 137 -3.04 -11.90 -11.85
CA HIS A 137 -2.95 -13.36 -11.99
C HIS A 137 -3.92 -14.09 -11.04
N LEU A 138 -4.11 -13.54 -9.84
CA LEU A 138 -4.99 -14.09 -8.81
C LEU A 138 -6.46 -13.74 -9.01
N MET A 139 -6.80 -12.48 -9.31
CA MET A 139 -8.19 -12.00 -9.23
C MET A 139 -8.81 -11.49 -10.52
N GLN A 140 -8.14 -11.56 -11.68
CA GLN A 140 -8.64 -11.00 -12.96
C GLN A 140 -10.05 -11.46 -13.36
N SER A 141 -10.52 -12.61 -12.89
CA SER A 141 -11.87 -13.13 -13.17
C SER A 141 -12.93 -12.65 -12.18
N VAL A 142 -12.54 -12.14 -11.00
CA VAL A 142 -13.47 -11.71 -9.95
C VAL A 142 -14.40 -10.59 -10.43
N PRO A 143 -13.92 -9.52 -11.10
CA PRO A 143 -14.81 -8.46 -11.60
C PRO A 143 -15.95 -8.99 -12.49
N GLY A 144 -15.69 -10.01 -13.32
CA GLY A 144 -16.67 -10.59 -14.23
C GLY A 144 -17.63 -11.62 -13.61
N LEU A 145 -17.31 -12.14 -12.42
CA LEU A 145 -18.08 -13.20 -11.74
C LEU A 145 -19.06 -12.67 -10.69
N HIS A 146 -19.07 -11.36 -10.43
CA HIS A 146 -20.08 -10.75 -9.56
C HIS A 146 -21.49 -10.90 -10.14
N GLU A 147 -22.48 -11.13 -9.26
CA GLU A 147 -23.88 -11.21 -9.64
C GLU A 147 -24.39 -9.82 -10.04
N ARG A 148 -24.43 -9.53 -11.35
CA ARG A 148 -24.79 -8.22 -11.90
C ARG A 148 -26.16 -7.70 -11.48
N GLY A 149 -27.08 -8.56 -11.04
CA GLY A 149 -28.38 -8.14 -10.51
C GLY A 149 -28.30 -7.51 -9.11
N LYS A 150 -27.22 -7.77 -8.36
CA LYS A 150 -27.04 -7.32 -6.98
C LYS A 150 -25.85 -6.39 -6.79
N VAL A 151 -24.81 -6.56 -7.60
CA VAL A 151 -23.53 -5.84 -7.46
C VAL A 151 -23.16 -5.17 -8.78
N GLU A 152 -22.72 -3.93 -8.70
CA GLU A 152 -22.21 -3.14 -9.82
C GLU A 152 -20.71 -2.88 -9.62
N ILE A 153 -19.88 -3.29 -10.58
CA ILE A 153 -18.43 -3.34 -10.40
C ILE A 153 -17.72 -2.22 -11.16
N PHE A 154 -16.89 -1.49 -10.40
CA PHE A 154 -15.96 -0.49 -10.88
C PHE A 154 -14.53 -0.95 -10.64
N CYS A 155 -13.67 -0.81 -11.64
CA CYS A 155 -12.22 -1.01 -11.51
C CYS A 155 -11.51 0.31 -11.79
N TYR A 156 -10.71 0.76 -10.83
CA TYR A 156 -9.92 1.99 -10.89
C TYR A 156 -8.43 1.65 -11.02
N ALA A 157 -7.91 1.78 -12.24
CA ALA A 157 -6.51 1.52 -12.53
C ALA A 157 -5.65 2.73 -12.11
N LEU A 158 -4.63 2.51 -11.30
CA LEU A 158 -3.63 3.53 -10.97
C LEU A 158 -2.43 3.52 -11.93
N SER A 159 -2.35 2.51 -12.80
CA SER A 159 -1.30 2.33 -13.80
C SER A 159 -1.82 2.47 -15.23
N PRO A 160 -0.98 2.97 -16.16
CA PRO A 160 -1.28 2.95 -17.59
C PRO A 160 -1.54 1.53 -18.10
N ASP A 161 -2.19 1.43 -19.25
CA ASP A 161 -2.35 0.16 -19.95
C ASP A 161 -0.97 -0.38 -20.40
N ASP A 162 -0.68 -1.63 -20.05
CA ASP A 162 0.55 -2.33 -20.42
C ASP A 162 0.39 -3.21 -21.67
N GLY A 163 -0.79 -3.18 -22.30
CA GLY A 163 -1.13 -3.93 -23.51
C GLY A 163 -1.37 -5.42 -23.29
N THR A 164 -1.46 -5.87 -22.03
CA THR A 164 -1.55 -7.30 -21.71
C THR A 164 -2.98 -7.82 -21.73
N THR A 165 -3.12 -9.14 -21.89
CA THR A 165 -4.41 -9.82 -21.83
C THR A 165 -5.09 -9.68 -20.46
N PHE A 166 -4.31 -9.55 -19.39
CA PHE A 166 -4.80 -9.31 -18.04
C PHE A 166 -5.57 -7.98 -17.93
N ARG A 167 -4.95 -6.88 -18.39
CA ARG A 167 -5.58 -5.55 -18.42
C ARG A 167 -6.84 -5.56 -19.29
N SER A 168 -6.74 -6.16 -20.49
CA SER A 168 -7.86 -6.27 -21.43
C SER A 168 -9.03 -7.09 -20.87
N LYS A 169 -8.77 -8.20 -20.17
CA LYS A 169 -9.81 -9.04 -19.55
C LYS A 169 -10.55 -8.27 -18.45
N ILE A 170 -9.81 -7.65 -17.53
CA ILE A 170 -10.41 -6.90 -16.41
C ILE A 170 -11.25 -5.74 -16.94
N ALA A 171 -10.73 -4.98 -17.91
CA ALA A 171 -11.45 -3.86 -18.50
C ALA A 171 -12.73 -4.28 -19.23
N ARG A 172 -12.73 -5.45 -19.89
CA ARG A 172 -13.90 -6.00 -20.58
C ARG A 172 -14.95 -6.56 -19.61
N GLU A 173 -14.52 -7.18 -18.52
CA GLU A 173 -15.41 -7.91 -17.61
C GLU A 173 -15.95 -7.04 -16.47
N ALA A 174 -15.19 -6.02 -16.04
CA ALA A 174 -15.71 -4.97 -15.19
C ALA A 174 -16.85 -4.23 -15.91
N GLU A 175 -17.87 -3.83 -15.15
CA GLU A 175 -18.98 -3.06 -15.72
C GLU A 175 -18.55 -1.62 -16.02
N HIS A 176 -17.62 -1.09 -15.21
CA HIS A 176 -16.96 0.19 -15.42
C HIS A 176 -15.45 0.05 -15.18
N PHE A 177 -14.65 0.50 -16.14
CA PHE A 177 -13.19 0.56 -16.00
C PHE A 177 -12.71 2.01 -16.14
N ILE A 178 -12.07 2.53 -15.11
CA ILE A 178 -11.64 3.92 -15.00
C ILE A 178 -10.13 3.95 -14.88
N ASP A 179 -9.47 4.62 -15.83
CA ASP A 179 -8.04 4.86 -15.76
C ASP A 179 -7.72 6.12 -14.95
N LEU A 180 -7.36 5.95 -13.68
CA LEU A 180 -6.91 7.04 -12.79
C LEU A 180 -5.43 7.38 -12.98
N SER A 181 -4.66 6.61 -13.77
CA SER A 181 -3.27 6.96 -14.09
C SER A 181 -3.18 8.28 -14.87
N GLN A 182 -4.24 8.60 -15.62
CA GLN A 182 -4.42 9.87 -16.35
C GLN A 182 -4.85 11.03 -15.43
N ILE A 183 -5.22 10.76 -14.18
CA ILE A 183 -5.65 11.76 -13.20
C ILE A 183 -4.62 11.85 -12.08
N SER A 184 -3.58 12.66 -12.30
CA SER A 184 -2.47 12.81 -11.34
C SER A 184 -2.90 13.41 -9.99
N CYS A 185 -3.85 14.35 -10.00
CA CYS A 185 -4.35 14.97 -8.76
C CYS A 185 -5.23 13.99 -7.96
N ASN A 186 -4.77 13.61 -6.77
CA ASN A 186 -5.51 12.72 -5.86
C ASN A 186 -6.90 13.25 -5.48
N GLY A 187 -7.05 14.57 -5.33
CA GLY A 187 -8.34 15.20 -5.08
C GLY A 187 -9.35 14.92 -6.20
N LYS A 188 -8.94 15.07 -7.48
CA LYS A 188 -9.81 14.81 -8.63
C LYS A 188 -10.12 13.31 -8.79
N ALA A 189 -9.15 12.45 -8.49
CA ALA A 189 -9.36 11.01 -8.49
C ALA A 189 -10.41 10.59 -7.43
N ALA A 190 -10.34 11.15 -6.22
CA ALA A 190 -11.34 10.93 -5.18
C ALA A 190 -12.73 11.49 -5.58
N ASP A 191 -12.79 12.67 -6.20
CA ASP A 191 -14.07 13.22 -6.72
C ASP A 191 -14.70 12.31 -7.75
N ARG A 192 -13.90 11.71 -8.63
CA ARG A 192 -14.38 10.77 -9.63
C ARG A 192 -15.03 9.55 -8.96
N ILE A 193 -14.35 8.94 -7.99
CA ILE A 193 -14.86 7.79 -7.23
C ILE A 193 -16.15 8.16 -6.48
N TYR A 194 -16.19 9.34 -5.86
CA TYR A 194 -17.37 9.82 -5.16
C TYR A 194 -18.56 10.05 -6.11
N ALA A 195 -18.31 10.63 -7.29
CA ALA A 195 -19.34 10.86 -8.31
C ALA A 195 -19.91 9.55 -8.89
N ASP A 196 -19.10 8.49 -8.97
CA ASP A 196 -19.57 7.15 -9.37
C ASP A 196 -20.48 6.52 -8.30
N GLY A 197 -20.46 7.02 -7.06
CA GLY A 197 -21.33 6.61 -5.95
C GLY A 197 -20.93 5.27 -5.34
N ILE A 198 -19.62 5.02 -5.22
CA ILE A 198 -19.10 3.77 -4.67
C ILE A 198 -19.48 3.61 -3.19
N HIS A 199 -20.07 2.45 -2.85
CA HIS A 199 -20.43 2.13 -1.46
C HIS A 199 -19.26 1.45 -0.73
N VAL A 200 -18.58 0.51 -1.41
CA VAL A 200 -17.42 -0.22 -0.87
C VAL A 200 -16.22 -0.01 -1.77
N LEU A 201 -15.19 0.66 -1.27
CA LEU A 201 -13.95 0.89 -2.00
C LEU A 201 -12.85 -0.03 -1.47
N VAL A 202 -12.33 -0.88 -2.35
CA VAL A 202 -11.36 -1.92 -2.02
C VAL A 202 -9.96 -1.47 -2.43
N ASN A 203 -9.07 -1.36 -1.44
CA ASN A 203 -7.65 -1.09 -1.61
C ASN A 203 -6.91 -2.41 -1.85
N MET A 204 -6.29 -2.55 -3.02
CA MET A 204 -5.51 -3.72 -3.40
C MET A 204 -4.01 -3.46 -3.44
N ASN A 205 -3.55 -2.34 -2.90
CA ASN A 205 -2.14 -1.94 -2.94
C ASN A 205 -1.49 -1.94 -1.56
N GLY A 206 -2.15 -1.38 -0.54
CA GLY A 206 -1.51 -1.04 0.72
C GLY A 206 -0.25 -0.20 0.52
N TYR A 207 0.88 -0.64 1.06
CA TYR A 207 2.17 0.05 0.92
C TYR A 207 3.07 -0.61 -0.12
N THR A 208 2.59 -0.71 -1.36
CA THR A 208 3.35 -1.23 -2.51
C THR A 208 3.63 -0.14 -3.55
N LYS A 209 4.43 -0.47 -4.56
CA LYS A 209 4.77 0.44 -5.66
C LYS A 209 3.49 0.82 -6.42
N GLY A 210 3.32 2.11 -6.71
CA GLY A 210 2.16 2.62 -7.45
C GLY A 210 0.93 2.93 -6.59
N ALA A 211 0.95 2.62 -5.29
CA ALA A 211 -0.14 2.94 -4.38
C ALA A 211 -0.40 4.45 -4.30
N ARG A 212 -1.69 4.82 -4.23
CA ARG A 212 -2.16 6.20 -4.03
C ARG A 212 -3.12 6.25 -2.84
N ASN A 213 -2.62 5.92 -1.66
CA ASN A 213 -3.42 5.86 -0.42
C ASN A 213 -4.01 7.22 -0.02
N GLU A 214 -3.51 8.32 -0.56
CA GLU A 214 -4.12 9.65 -0.46
C GLU A 214 -5.57 9.67 -0.97
N ILE A 215 -5.92 8.83 -1.96
CA ILE A 215 -7.31 8.69 -2.44
C ILE A 215 -8.19 8.13 -1.32
N PHE A 216 -7.73 7.10 -0.62
CA PHE A 216 -8.46 6.50 0.51
C PHE A 216 -8.48 7.42 1.73
N ALA A 217 -7.42 8.18 1.97
CA ALA A 217 -7.37 9.18 3.04
C ALA A 217 -8.44 10.27 2.87
N LEU A 218 -8.82 10.61 1.62
CA LEU A 218 -9.91 11.54 1.30
C LEU A 218 -11.30 10.95 1.55
N ARG A 219 -11.41 9.65 1.83
CA ARG A 219 -12.65 8.90 2.11
C ARG A 219 -13.77 9.15 1.09
N PRO A 220 -13.58 8.86 -0.22
CA PRO A 220 -14.63 9.02 -1.24
C PRO A 220 -15.72 7.94 -1.23
N ALA A 221 -15.63 6.94 -0.35
CA ALA A 221 -16.65 5.92 -0.13
C ALA A 221 -16.95 5.76 1.38
N PRO A 222 -18.18 5.36 1.77
CA PRO A 222 -18.55 5.22 3.17
C PRO A 222 -17.84 4.03 3.84
N VAL A 223 -17.55 2.96 3.08
CA VAL A 223 -16.80 1.79 3.55
C VAL A 223 -15.56 1.58 2.69
N GLN A 224 -14.40 1.49 3.34
CA GLN A 224 -13.12 1.26 2.67
C GLN A 224 -12.42 0.03 3.25
N VAL A 225 -11.98 -0.87 2.39
CA VAL A 225 -11.55 -2.23 2.77
C VAL A 225 -10.20 -2.58 2.17
N MET A 226 -9.30 -3.16 2.95
CA MET A 226 -8.05 -3.76 2.48
C MET A 226 -8.33 -5.17 1.96
N TRP A 227 -7.79 -5.54 0.79
CA TRP A 227 -7.93 -6.91 0.28
C TRP A 227 -6.77 -7.34 -0.62
N LEU A 228 -6.29 -8.56 -0.41
CA LEU A 228 -5.42 -9.36 -1.28
C LEU A 228 -4.01 -8.82 -1.52
N GLY A 229 -3.85 -7.62 -2.09
CA GLY A 229 -2.57 -7.19 -2.66
C GLY A 229 -1.52 -6.70 -1.66
N TYR A 230 -1.89 -6.47 -0.39
CA TYR A 230 -0.94 -6.14 0.68
C TYR A 230 -1.10 -7.08 1.87
N PRO A 231 -0.07 -7.88 2.23
CA PRO A 231 -0.15 -8.88 3.28
C PRO A 231 0.13 -8.27 4.67
N GLY A 232 -0.66 -7.29 5.10
CA GLY A 232 -0.49 -6.65 6.41
C GLY A 232 -1.54 -5.58 6.71
N THR A 233 -1.48 -5.03 7.93
CA THR A 233 -2.35 -3.89 8.31
C THR A 233 -1.98 -2.63 7.55
N SER A 234 -2.98 -1.82 7.20
CA SER A 234 -2.74 -0.46 6.74
C SER A 234 -2.29 0.45 7.89
N GLY A 235 -2.63 0.13 9.14
CA GLY A 235 -2.48 1.04 10.29
C GLY A 235 -3.23 2.37 10.15
N ALA A 236 -4.08 2.50 9.13
CA ALA A 236 -4.67 3.76 8.71
C ALA A 236 -6.06 3.95 9.32
N SER A 237 -6.32 5.12 9.91
CA SER A 237 -7.65 5.49 10.42
C SER A 237 -8.73 5.62 9.33
N PHE A 238 -8.31 5.67 8.06
CA PHE A 238 -9.21 5.75 6.91
C PHE A 238 -9.55 4.39 6.27
N MET A 239 -9.01 3.27 6.76
CA MET A 239 -9.41 1.94 6.30
C MET A 239 -10.24 1.26 7.38
N ASP A 240 -11.45 0.83 7.02
CA ASP A 240 -12.45 0.36 8.00
C ASP A 240 -12.33 -1.15 8.26
N TYR A 241 -11.97 -1.93 7.23
CA TYR A 241 -11.87 -3.39 7.32
C TYR A 241 -10.64 -3.94 6.59
N LEU A 242 -10.25 -5.16 6.97
CA LEU A 242 -9.36 -6.04 6.23
C LEU A 242 -10.10 -7.33 5.91
N ILE A 243 -10.24 -7.67 4.63
CA ILE A 243 -10.75 -8.98 4.23
C ILE A 243 -9.64 -10.01 4.42
N THR A 244 -9.88 -10.93 5.34
CA THR A 244 -8.98 -12.02 5.73
C THR A 244 -9.82 -13.22 6.18
N ASP A 245 -9.19 -14.25 6.72
CA ASP A 245 -9.81 -15.50 7.17
C ASP A 245 -9.28 -15.92 8.55
N ILE A 246 -9.97 -16.89 9.16
CA ILE A 246 -9.70 -17.35 10.54
C ILE A 246 -8.33 -18.02 10.69
N VAL A 247 -7.75 -18.56 9.62
CA VAL A 247 -6.44 -19.22 9.63
C VAL A 247 -5.34 -18.18 9.51
N THR A 248 -5.49 -17.23 8.58
CA THR A 248 -4.50 -16.16 8.34
C THR A 248 -4.48 -15.14 9.49
N SER A 249 -5.65 -14.79 10.03
CA SER A 249 -5.81 -13.75 11.05
C SER A 249 -6.74 -14.21 12.19
N PRO A 250 -6.28 -15.10 13.08
CA PRO A 250 -7.09 -15.56 14.21
C PRO A 250 -7.38 -14.40 15.18
N MET A 251 -8.54 -14.46 15.84
CA MET A 251 -9.05 -13.37 16.69
C MET A 251 -8.12 -12.98 17.84
N GLU A 252 -7.33 -13.92 18.37
CA GLU A 252 -6.34 -13.67 19.43
C GLU A 252 -5.23 -12.70 19.01
N LEU A 253 -4.99 -12.56 17.70
CA LEU A 253 -4.02 -11.64 17.12
C LEU A 253 -4.68 -10.39 16.53
N SER A 254 -5.95 -10.10 16.83
CA SER A 254 -6.65 -8.94 16.25
C SER A 254 -5.95 -7.60 16.54
N ASN A 255 -5.21 -7.51 17.64
CA ASN A 255 -4.47 -6.32 18.06
C ASN A 255 -3.38 -5.86 17.07
N GLN A 256 -2.86 -6.76 16.22
CA GLN A 256 -1.84 -6.43 15.23
C GLN A 256 -2.38 -5.65 14.03
N TYR A 257 -3.70 -5.53 13.89
CA TYR A 257 -4.37 -4.84 12.78
C TYR A 257 -4.84 -3.45 13.17
#